data_AF-A0A8J5IZF3-F1
#
_entry.id   AF-A0A8J5IZF3-F1
#
_cell.length_a   1.000
_cell.length_b   1.000
_cell.length_c   1.000
_cell.angle_alpha   90.00
_cell.angle_beta   90.00
_cell.angle_gamma   90.00
#
_symmetry.space_group_name_H-M   'P 1'
#
loop_
_entity.id
_entity.type
_entity.pdbx_description
1 polymer ?
#
loop_
_entity_poly.entity_id
_entity_poly.type
_entity_poly.pdbx_seq_one_letter_code
_entity_poly.pdbx_strand_id
1 'polypeptide(L)'
;MDTSGSLLTSIRVVCGSHPRIYTLDHVLQKLDEFLFPSQKLTLPRCVQHCSARLFTRVLISLDNDKTRFKFEKLQQYRLAMLAAAELGQLWMVQQLYRRHPAALNGATALAAGQSGHLPLIQWVNETKCHLMTMNFYAAVYKAFKTSASRGDLPTVQWFVNNFSNVVFDISIPAEEGQLEVTKWVLEQGRYRCRFDVADDVAERGDLEMMQFLVNHALVEGSSSAPDLAAEFGHLELVKWLIENESKHSWSFTTAAMDRAAGNGHLEVVRWLHENKKVGCTTNAMDLAAGSGHLDVLQWLHANRREGGTEKAMDNAAMTGHLEVVQWLHTNEVAGCTTAAMHFAAYKNHLDVVRWLHETRDEGCTTLAMDWASKAGHLEMVKWLHDNRNEGCTDFAMDQAAANGHLEVVKFLHANRSEGCTKFALNVAAGNGDLKMVKWLLAHRSEGIVSEAFHSAASNGHLDVVKFLRNSYAVECSTWIIDTAATNGHLEMVQWLYESCDEQCLPAAMAGAAKNCHVEVIKWLFNFCALKCPTYVMMNAVATGNFEMLEFLKNSMQLDCRSVTTAGIVAVMDPQEEVIQWLTENYPEG
;
A
#
# COMPACT_ATOMS: atom_id res chain seq x y z
N MET A 1 -28.42 8.90 -27.32
CA MET A 1 -28.23 7.87 -28.36
C MET A 1 -27.20 8.39 -29.33
N ASP A 2 -25.94 8.05 -29.09
CA ASP A 2 -24.80 8.48 -29.91
C ASP A 2 -24.62 7.48 -31.05
N THR A 3 -25.39 7.67 -32.11
CA THR A 3 -25.42 6.77 -33.28
C THR A 3 -24.17 6.94 -34.16
N SER A 4 -23.43 8.03 -33.99
CA SER A 4 -22.27 8.41 -34.81
C SER A 4 -21.07 7.45 -34.63
N GLY A 5 -20.75 7.09 -33.37
CA GLY A 5 -19.63 6.19 -33.06
C GLY A 5 -19.85 4.73 -33.48
N SER A 6 -21.09 4.23 -33.36
CA SER A 6 -21.43 2.87 -33.80
C SER A 6 -21.41 2.73 -35.32
N LEU A 7 -21.83 3.77 -36.05
CA LEU A 7 -21.84 3.81 -37.51
C LEU A 7 -20.43 3.76 -38.09
N LEU A 8 -19.50 4.53 -37.51
CA LEU A 8 -18.10 4.59 -37.96
C LEU A 8 -17.32 3.31 -37.64
N THR A 9 -17.62 2.67 -36.52
CA THR A 9 -17.07 1.35 -36.17
C THR A 9 -17.58 0.27 -37.12
N SER A 10 -18.86 0.33 -37.50
CA SER A 10 -19.50 -0.59 -38.45
C SER A 10 -18.94 -0.44 -39.87
N ILE A 11 -18.72 0.80 -40.35
CA ILE A 11 -18.09 1.07 -41.65
C ILE A 11 -16.68 0.46 -41.73
N ARG A 12 -15.93 0.51 -40.64
CA ARG A 12 -14.57 -0.03 -40.55
C ARG A 12 -14.52 -1.57 -40.50
N VAL A 13 -15.51 -2.22 -39.88
CA VAL A 13 -15.68 -3.67 -39.90
C VAL A 13 -16.07 -4.15 -41.30
N VAL A 14 -16.97 -3.43 -41.99
CA VAL A 14 -17.40 -3.74 -43.36
C VAL A 14 -16.25 -3.62 -44.36
N CYS A 15 -15.44 -2.54 -44.30
CA CYS A 15 -14.28 -2.36 -45.19
C CYS A 15 -13.16 -3.38 -44.92
N GLY A 16 -13.02 -3.87 -43.68
CA GLY A 16 -12.03 -4.90 -43.33
C GLY A 16 -12.44 -6.33 -43.72
N SER A 17 -13.75 -6.60 -43.88
CA SER A 17 -14.28 -7.95 -44.13
C SER A 17 -14.53 -8.23 -45.62
N HIS A 18 -14.55 -7.20 -46.47
CA HIS A 18 -14.83 -7.31 -47.91
C HIS A 18 -13.77 -6.53 -48.74
N PRO A 19 -12.69 -7.19 -49.22
CA PRO A 19 -11.59 -6.53 -49.93
C PRO A 19 -11.94 -5.93 -51.31
N ARG A 20 -13.20 -6.06 -51.76
CA ARG A 20 -13.68 -5.56 -53.06
C ARG A 20 -14.29 -4.15 -52.98
N ILE A 21 -14.38 -3.55 -51.80
CA ILE A 21 -14.88 -2.19 -51.63
C ILE A 21 -13.67 -1.26 -51.53
N TYR A 22 -13.31 -0.62 -52.64
CA TYR A 22 -12.29 0.43 -52.66
C TYR A 22 -12.85 1.70 -52.03
N THR A 23 -12.37 2.06 -50.84
CA THR A 23 -12.54 3.42 -50.30
C THR A 23 -11.35 4.28 -50.71
N LEU A 24 -11.61 5.55 -51.05
CA LEU A 24 -10.55 6.50 -51.39
C LEU A 24 -9.63 6.72 -50.18
N ASP A 25 -8.30 6.74 -50.39
CA ASP A 25 -7.29 6.80 -49.32
C ASP A 25 -7.52 7.95 -48.33
N HIS A 26 -8.00 9.10 -48.81
CA HIS A 26 -8.29 10.26 -47.97
C HIS A 26 -9.43 10.02 -46.96
N VAL A 27 -10.34 9.07 -47.22
CA VAL A 27 -11.44 8.71 -46.29
C VAL A 27 -10.91 7.88 -45.13
N LEU A 28 -9.99 6.95 -45.40
CA LEU A 28 -9.25 6.22 -44.35
C LEU A 28 -8.39 7.17 -43.53
N GLN A 29 -7.73 8.13 -44.19
CA GLN A 29 -6.90 9.14 -43.55
C GLN A 29 -7.72 10.07 -42.63
N LYS A 30 -8.90 10.52 -43.09
CA LYS A 30 -9.86 11.31 -42.29
C LYS A 30 -10.46 10.51 -41.13
N LEU A 31 -10.74 9.22 -41.32
CA LEU A 31 -11.20 8.31 -40.26
C LEU A 31 -10.12 8.09 -39.20
N ASP A 32 -8.86 7.96 -39.61
CA ASP A 32 -7.73 7.84 -38.69
C ASP A 32 -7.44 9.18 -37.98
N GLU A 33 -7.59 10.34 -38.63
CA GLU A 33 -7.56 11.67 -37.97
C GLU A 33 -8.70 11.85 -36.96
N PHE A 34 -9.91 11.37 -37.28
CA PHE A 34 -11.10 11.53 -36.43
C PHE A 34 -11.11 10.57 -35.23
N LEU A 35 -10.59 9.36 -35.38
CA LEU A 35 -10.48 8.36 -34.29
C LEU A 35 -9.25 8.57 -33.39
N PHE A 36 -8.32 9.46 -33.74
CA PHE A 36 -7.17 9.81 -32.90
C PHE A 36 -7.28 11.21 -32.28
N PRO A 37 -8.00 11.34 -31.15
CA PRO A 37 -7.67 12.36 -30.16
C PRO A 37 -7.01 11.68 -28.96
N SER A 38 -5.74 12.00 -28.72
CA SER A 38 -5.32 12.64 -27.46
C SER A 38 -3.85 12.40 -27.12
N GLN A 39 -3.26 13.41 -26.48
CA GLN A 39 -2.12 13.31 -25.57
C GLN A 39 -2.30 12.27 -24.44
N LYS A 40 -3.46 11.58 -24.32
CA LYS A 40 -3.75 10.57 -23.27
C LYS A 40 -3.37 9.13 -23.65
N LEU A 41 -3.17 8.82 -24.94
CA LEU A 41 -2.79 7.48 -25.42
C LEU A 41 -1.29 7.43 -25.74
N THR A 42 -0.49 7.31 -24.68
CA THR A 42 0.96 7.11 -24.79
C THR A 42 1.27 5.65 -25.16
N LEU A 43 2.45 5.42 -25.76
CA LEU A 43 2.87 4.08 -26.17
C LEU A 43 2.86 3.07 -25.00
N PRO A 44 3.30 3.42 -23.76
CA PRO A 44 3.20 2.53 -22.60
C PRO A 44 1.75 2.17 -22.22
N ARG A 45 0.83 3.13 -22.30
CA ARG A 45 -0.60 2.88 -22.01
C ARG A 45 -1.21 1.91 -23.00
N CYS A 46 -0.78 1.94 -24.26
CA CYS A 46 -1.26 1.01 -25.29
C CYS A 46 -0.79 -0.42 -25.06
N VAL A 47 0.40 -0.59 -24.49
CA VAL A 47 0.94 -1.91 -24.10
C VAL A 47 0.09 -2.53 -22.98
N GLN A 48 -0.33 -1.73 -21.99
CA GLN A 48 -1.23 -2.18 -20.92
C GLN A 48 -2.58 -2.70 -21.44
N HIS A 49 -3.04 -2.23 -22.60
CA HIS A 49 -4.27 -2.70 -23.23
C HIS A 49 -4.10 -4.03 -24.01
N CYS A 50 -2.90 -4.61 -24.09
CA CYS A 50 -2.59 -5.87 -24.77
C CYS A 50 -3.08 -5.97 -26.22
N SER A 51 -3.32 -4.83 -26.89
CA SER A 51 -3.89 -4.79 -28.24
C SER A 51 -2.81 -4.56 -29.27
N ALA A 52 -2.41 -5.61 -29.99
CA ALA A 52 -1.40 -5.54 -31.05
C ALA A 52 -1.75 -4.48 -32.12
N ARG A 53 -3.03 -4.35 -32.48
CA ARG A 53 -3.50 -3.39 -33.48
C ARG A 53 -3.39 -1.94 -32.99
N LEU A 54 -3.79 -1.67 -31.75
CA LEU A 54 -3.68 -0.34 -31.17
C LEU A 54 -2.20 0.05 -31.01
N PHE A 55 -1.41 -0.88 -30.47
CA PHE A 55 0.03 -0.73 -30.30
C PHE A 55 0.74 -0.39 -31.62
N THR A 56 0.52 -1.16 -32.70
CA THR A 56 1.16 -0.88 -34.00
C THR A 56 0.79 0.49 -34.55
N ARG A 57 -0.47 0.92 -34.39
CA ARG A 57 -0.93 2.23 -34.89
C ARG A 57 -0.26 3.39 -34.15
N VAL A 58 -0.23 3.31 -32.82
CA VAL A 58 0.40 4.34 -31.97
C VAL A 58 1.91 4.37 -32.20
N LEU A 59 2.53 3.20 -32.38
CA LEU A 59 3.95 3.07 -32.70
C LEU A 59 4.31 3.76 -34.03
N ILE A 60 3.54 3.51 -35.09
CA ILE A 60 3.76 4.16 -36.41
C ILE A 60 3.55 5.68 -36.32
N SER A 61 2.54 6.12 -35.57
CA SER A 61 2.28 7.55 -35.36
C SER A 61 3.46 8.23 -34.65
N LEU A 62 3.97 7.63 -33.56
CA LEU A 62 5.13 8.12 -32.84
C LEU A 62 6.40 8.16 -33.71
N ASP A 63 6.57 7.18 -34.60
CA ASP A 63 7.70 7.15 -35.53
C ASP A 63 7.69 8.31 -36.51
N ASN A 64 6.50 8.66 -37.02
CA ASN A 64 6.31 9.73 -38.01
C ASN A 64 6.23 11.13 -37.40
N ASP A 65 6.11 11.24 -36.07
CA ASP A 65 6.10 12.52 -35.37
C ASP A 65 7.50 13.16 -35.38
N LYS A 66 7.67 14.13 -36.30
CA LYS A 66 8.91 14.93 -36.45
C LYS A 66 9.00 16.09 -35.46
N THR A 67 7.93 16.38 -34.71
CA THR A 67 7.84 17.54 -33.83
C THR A 67 8.36 17.25 -32.42
N ARG A 68 8.39 15.97 -32.01
CA ARG A 68 8.90 15.54 -30.70
C ARG A 68 10.41 15.53 -30.64
N PHE A 69 10.94 15.93 -29.49
CA PHE A 69 12.37 15.84 -29.21
C PHE A 69 12.84 14.38 -29.17
N LYS A 70 14.08 14.15 -29.63
CA LYS A 70 14.71 12.82 -29.68
C LYS A 70 14.69 12.11 -28.32
N PHE A 71 14.84 12.87 -27.24
CA PHE A 71 14.83 12.36 -25.86
C PHE A 71 13.44 11.86 -25.42
N GLU A 72 12.38 12.65 -25.65
CA GLU A 72 11.00 12.27 -25.31
C GLU A 72 10.57 10.99 -26.06
N LYS A 73 10.98 10.87 -27.32
CA LYS A 73 10.74 9.68 -28.12
C LYS A 73 11.43 8.47 -27.50
N LEU A 74 12.73 8.57 -27.17
CA LEU A 74 13.47 7.50 -26.50
C LEU A 74 12.82 7.09 -25.17
N GLN A 75 12.33 8.06 -24.38
CA GLN A 75 11.68 7.79 -23.10
C GLN A 75 10.34 7.03 -23.27
N GLN A 76 9.52 7.40 -24.25
CA GLN A 76 8.29 6.65 -24.60
C GLN A 76 8.61 5.21 -25.01
N TYR A 77 9.67 5.02 -25.79
CA TYR A 77 10.15 3.68 -26.17
C TYR A 77 10.63 2.86 -24.97
N ARG A 78 11.38 3.48 -24.04
CA ARG A 78 11.85 2.81 -22.81
C ARG A 78 10.69 2.37 -21.91
N LEU A 79 9.77 3.29 -21.61
CA LEU A 79 8.61 2.99 -20.76
C LEU A 79 7.69 1.95 -21.39
N ALA A 80 7.49 1.98 -22.71
CA ALA A 80 6.68 0.99 -23.40
C ALA A 80 7.36 -0.38 -23.44
N MET A 81 8.68 -0.41 -23.60
CA MET A 81 9.45 -1.65 -23.60
C MET A 81 9.49 -2.29 -22.22
N LEU A 82 9.61 -1.48 -21.17
CA LEU A 82 9.48 -1.90 -19.78
C LEU A 82 8.10 -2.54 -19.53
N ALA A 83 7.01 -1.82 -19.80
CA ALA A 83 5.65 -2.32 -19.62
C ALA A 83 5.37 -3.60 -20.43
N ALA A 84 5.92 -3.70 -21.66
CA ALA A 84 5.74 -4.87 -22.50
C ALA A 84 6.50 -6.08 -21.94
N ALA A 85 7.68 -5.83 -21.38
CA ALA A 85 8.49 -6.85 -20.74
C ALA A 85 7.84 -7.35 -19.44
N GLU A 86 7.28 -6.47 -18.61
CA GLU A 86 6.53 -6.84 -17.39
C GLU A 86 5.37 -7.80 -17.71
N LEU A 87 4.66 -7.56 -18.82
CA LEU A 87 3.56 -8.40 -19.30
C LEU A 87 4.02 -9.65 -20.09
N GLY A 88 5.32 -9.90 -20.23
CA GLY A 88 5.86 -11.04 -20.99
C GLY A 88 5.62 -10.96 -22.50
N GLN A 89 5.33 -9.78 -23.06
CA GLN A 89 4.94 -9.63 -24.47
C GLN A 89 6.14 -9.52 -25.40
N LEU A 90 6.79 -10.66 -25.68
CA LEU A 90 7.97 -10.75 -26.55
C LEU A 90 7.80 -10.02 -27.89
N TRP A 91 6.66 -10.20 -28.57
CA TRP A 91 6.43 -9.58 -29.86
C TRP A 91 6.48 -8.05 -29.79
N MET A 92 5.86 -7.43 -28.77
CA MET A 92 5.89 -5.96 -28.62
C MET A 92 7.30 -5.47 -28.32
N VAL A 93 8.02 -6.16 -27.42
CA VAL A 93 9.43 -5.85 -27.11
C VAL A 93 10.29 -5.89 -28.37
N GLN A 94 10.15 -6.92 -29.21
CA GLN A 94 10.86 -7.05 -30.48
C GLN A 94 10.54 -5.91 -31.46
N GLN A 95 9.27 -5.49 -31.55
CA GLN A 95 8.88 -4.37 -32.42
C GLN A 95 9.47 -3.03 -31.98
N LEU A 96 9.54 -2.79 -30.67
CA LEU A 96 10.16 -1.60 -30.09
C LEU A 96 11.68 -1.62 -30.31
N TYR A 97 12.31 -2.78 -30.10
CA TYR A 97 13.75 -2.95 -30.25
C TYR A 97 14.24 -2.69 -31.68
N ARG A 98 13.53 -3.21 -32.69
CA ARG A 98 13.88 -2.99 -34.11
C ARG A 98 13.97 -1.52 -34.49
N ARG A 99 13.22 -0.66 -33.82
CA ARG A 99 13.16 0.79 -34.10
C ARG A 99 14.14 1.57 -33.25
N HIS A 100 14.22 1.25 -31.95
CA HIS A 100 15.10 1.92 -31.01
C HIS A 100 15.87 0.91 -30.14
N PRO A 101 16.99 0.36 -30.64
CA PRO A 101 17.80 -0.61 -29.89
C PRO A 101 18.37 -0.08 -28.56
N ALA A 102 18.55 1.25 -28.45
CA ALA A 102 19.01 1.93 -27.23
C ALA A 102 17.95 1.96 -26.11
N ALA A 103 16.68 1.63 -26.41
CA ALA A 103 15.63 1.54 -25.41
C ALA A 103 15.72 0.25 -24.57
N LEU A 104 16.36 -0.81 -25.09
CA LEU A 104 16.64 -2.03 -24.33
C LEU A 104 17.78 -1.77 -23.35
N ASN A 105 17.42 -1.65 -22.07
CA ASN A 105 18.32 -1.35 -20.96
C ASN A 105 18.10 -2.35 -19.79
N GLY A 106 18.78 -2.11 -18.67
CA GLY A 106 18.68 -2.95 -17.47
C GLY A 106 17.28 -3.04 -16.87
N ALA A 107 16.48 -1.97 -16.96
CA ALA A 107 15.10 -1.97 -16.44
C ALA A 107 14.21 -2.95 -17.23
N THR A 108 14.31 -2.95 -18.56
CA THR A 108 13.61 -3.94 -19.39
C THR A 108 14.08 -5.36 -19.11
N ALA A 109 15.38 -5.59 -18.89
CA ALA A 109 15.91 -6.91 -18.55
C ALA A 109 15.38 -7.40 -17.19
N LEU A 110 15.31 -6.52 -16.19
CA LEU A 110 14.72 -6.80 -14.88
C LEU A 110 13.23 -7.16 -15.00
N ALA A 111 12.46 -6.38 -15.76
CA ALA A 111 11.04 -6.63 -16.01
C ALA A 111 10.79 -7.93 -16.79
N ALA A 112 11.61 -8.21 -17.80
CA ALA A 112 11.57 -9.49 -18.52
C ALA A 112 11.78 -10.66 -17.55
N GLY A 113 12.72 -10.53 -16.61
CA GLY A 113 12.91 -11.50 -15.54
C GLY A 113 11.68 -11.66 -14.64
N GLN A 114 11.09 -10.55 -14.16
CA GLN A 114 9.89 -10.55 -13.31
C GLN A 114 8.65 -11.14 -14.00
N SER A 115 8.57 -11.06 -15.34
CA SER A 115 7.44 -11.64 -16.06
C SER A 115 7.41 -13.17 -15.99
N GLY A 116 8.59 -13.81 -15.84
CA GLY A 116 8.76 -15.27 -15.95
C GLY A 116 8.57 -15.81 -17.38
N HIS A 117 8.47 -14.96 -18.40
CA HIS A 117 8.26 -15.41 -19.78
C HIS A 117 9.58 -15.85 -20.44
N LEU A 118 9.88 -17.16 -20.39
CA LEU A 118 11.15 -17.73 -20.86
C LEU A 118 11.59 -17.30 -22.27
N PRO A 119 10.73 -17.31 -23.32
CA PRO A 119 11.16 -16.87 -24.64
C PRO A 119 11.60 -15.40 -24.68
N LEU A 120 11.04 -14.56 -23.81
CA LEU A 120 11.44 -13.16 -23.70
C LEU A 120 12.80 -13.03 -23.02
N ILE A 121 12.99 -13.77 -21.93
CA ILE A 121 14.26 -13.80 -21.19
C ILE A 121 15.39 -14.30 -22.10
N GLN A 122 15.16 -15.41 -22.81
CA GLN A 122 16.10 -15.97 -23.80
C GLN A 122 16.45 -14.93 -24.86
N TRP A 123 15.43 -14.27 -25.43
CA TRP A 123 15.63 -13.25 -26.45
C TRP A 123 16.45 -12.05 -25.94
N VAL A 124 16.20 -11.56 -24.73
CA VAL A 124 17.00 -10.48 -24.11
C VAL A 124 18.45 -10.93 -23.94
N ASN A 125 18.68 -12.15 -23.44
CA ASN A 125 20.01 -12.71 -23.22
C ASN A 125 20.81 -12.87 -24.53
N GLU A 126 20.15 -13.34 -25.60
CA GLU A 126 20.74 -13.47 -26.94
C GLU A 126 21.04 -12.10 -27.58
N THR A 127 20.16 -11.12 -27.36
CA THR A 127 20.25 -9.80 -28.01
C THR A 127 21.30 -8.90 -27.36
N LYS A 128 21.36 -8.88 -26.02
CA LYS A 128 22.32 -8.08 -25.25
C LYS A 128 22.75 -8.84 -23.99
N CYS A 129 23.64 -9.82 -24.16
CA CYS A 129 24.09 -10.70 -23.08
C CYS A 129 24.64 -9.94 -21.85
N HIS A 130 25.35 -8.83 -22.04
CA HIS A 130 25.89 -8.00 -20.95
C HIS A 130 24.81 -7.44 -20.00
N LEU A 131 23.57 -7.27 -20.46
CA LEU A 131 22.45 -6.85 -19.61
C LEU A 131 22.08 -7.94 -18.60
N MET A 132 22.35 -9.20 -18.90
CA MET A 132 22.11 -10.33 -18.01
C MET A 132 23.37 -10.75 -17.24
N THR A 133 24.57 -10.53 -17.79
CA THR A 133 25.83 -11.09 -17.26
C THR A 133 26.71 -10.11 -16.49
N MET A 134 26.73 -8.81 -16.82
CA MET A 134 27.74 -7.87 -16.31
C MET A 134 27.27 -6.99 -15.14
N ASN A 135 25.96 -6.85 -14.85
CA ASN A 135 25.50 -5.95 -13.77
C ASN A 135 24.10 -6.22 -13.15
N PHE A 136 23.48 -7.39 -13.37
CA PHE A 136 22.12 -7.65 -12.87
C PHE A 136 21.94 -9.03 -12.23
N TYR A 137 22.73 -9.34 -11.20
CA TYR A 137 22.40 -10.43 -10.26
C TYR A 137 20.93 -10.36 -9.84
N ALA A 138 20.41 -9.15 -9.62
CA ALA A 138 19.01 -8.89 -9.31
C ALA A 138 18.02 -9.36 -10.39
N ALA A 139 18.33 -9.24 -11.70
CA ALA A 139 17.40 -9.66 -12.75
C ALA A 139 17.35 -11.19 -12.88
N VAL A 140 18.51 -11.84 -12.90
CA VAL A 140 18.60 -13.31 -12.95
C VAL A 140 18.00 -13.92 -11.67
N TYR A 141 18.33 -13.37 -10.51
CA TYR A 141 17.78 -13.82 -9.23
C TYR A 141 16.27 -13.62 -9.14
N LYS A 142 15.72 -12.44 -9.53
CA LYS A 142 14.26 -12.23 -9.53
C LYS A 142 13.55 -13.15 -10.50
N ALA A 143 14.15 -13.41 -11.66
CA ALA A 143 13.58 -14.32 -12.65
C ALA A 143 13.59 -15.76 -12.17
N PHE A 144 14.70 -16.21 -11.56
CA PHE A 144 14.78 -17.49 -10.86
C PHE A 144 13.74 -17.56 -9.75
N LYS A 145 13.67 -16.56 -8.86
CA LYS A 145 12.69 -16.50 -7.77
C LYS A 145 11.27 -16.67 -8.30
N THR A 146 10.90 -15.87 -9.30
CA THR A 146 9.54 -15.88 -9.87
C THR A 146 9.21 -17.21 -10.55
N SER A 147 10.13 -17.78 -11.33
CA SER A 147 9.92 -19.07 -12.00
C SER A 147 9.88 -20.24 -11.01
N ALA A 148 10.78 -20.24 -10.03
CA ALA A 148 10.81 -21.24 -8.96
C ALA A 148 9.55 -21.20 -8.09
N SER A 149 9.07 -20.01 -7.73
CA SER A 149 7.83 -19.84 -6.94
C SER A 149 6.60 -20.35 -7.69
N ARG A 150 6.58 -20.23 -9.03
CA ARG A 150 5.48 -20.70 -9.89
C ARG A 150 5.58 -22.18 -10.26
N GLY A 151 6.67 -22.87 -9.91
CA GLY A 151 6.89 -24.25 -10.33
C GLY A 151 7.31 -24.41 -11.80
N ASP A 152 7.78 -23.35 -12.47
CA ASP A 152 8.19 -23.39 -13.88
C ASP A 152 9.57 -24.02 -14.04
N LEU A 153 9.60 -25.35 -13.97
CA LEU A 153 10.82 -26.16 -14.05
C LEU A 153 11.64 -25.90 -15.34
N PRO A 154 11.07 -25.81 -16.56
CA PRO A 154 11.84 -25.48 -17.76
C PRO A 154 12.59 -24.14 -17.66
N THR A 155 11.95 -23.11 -17.11
CA THR A 155 12.57 -21.80 -16.94
C THR A 155 13.68 -21.85 -15.89
N VAL A 156 13.44 -22.54 -14.77
CA VAL A 156 14.44 -22.78 -13.72
C VAL A 156 15.65 -23.52 -14.29
N GLN A 157 15.43 -24.61 -15.04
CA GLN A 157 16.48 -25.38 -15.70
C GLN A 157 17.31 -24.51 -16.64
N TRP A 158 16.66 -23.66 -17.45
CA TRP A 158 17.36 -22.75 -18.34
C TRP A 158 18.24 -21.76 -17.56
N PHE A 159 17.73 -21.15 -16.49
CA PHE A 159 18.52 -20.22 -15.67
C PHE A 159 19.73 -20.90 -15.03
N VAL A 160 19.53 -22.06 -14.41
CA VAL A 160 20.59 -22.77 -13.70
C VAL A 160 21.70 -23.23 -14.65
N ASN A 161 21.34 -23.68 -15.85
CA ASN A 161 22.32 -24.11 -16.87
C ASN A 161 23.11 -22.95 -17.50
N ASN A 162 22.54 -21.75 -17.59
CA ASN A 162 23.16 -20.61 -18.26
C ASN A 162 23.91 -19.66 -17.31
N PHE A 163 23.59 -19.66 -16.01
CA PHE A 163 24.13 -18.70 -15.03
C PHE A 163 24.74 -19.41 -13.81
N SER A 164 25.89 -20.07 -14.00
CA SER A 164 26.55 -20.91 -12.98
C SER A 164 27.09 -20.19 -11.73
N ASN A 165 27.16 -18.86 -11.75
CA ASN A 165 27.63 -18.02 -10.65
C ASN A 165 26.51 -17.57 -9.69
N VAL A 166 25.25 -17.88 -10.01
CA VAL A 166 24.12 -17.62 -9.11
C VAL A 166 24.02 -18.77 -8.13
N VAL A 167 24.05 -18.48 -6.83
CA VAL A 167 23.80 -19.51 -5.81
C VAL A 167 22.29 -19.71 -5.72
N PHE A 168 21.80 -20.88 -6.07
CA PHE A 168 20.36 -21.14 -6.16
C PHE A 168 19.77 -21.40 -4.78
N ASP A 169 18.71 -20.66 -4.43
CA ASP A 169 18.05 -20.81 -3.14
C ASP A 169 16.96 -21.88 -3.25
N ILE A 170 17.18 -23.04 -2.61
CA ILE A 170 16.22 -24.15 -2.60
C ILE A 170 14.99 -23.84 -1.73
N SER A 171 15.11 -22.83 -0.85
CA SER A 171 14.02 -22.42 0.03
C SER A 171 12.89 -21.75 -0.74
N ILE A 172 13.17 -21.08 -1.86
CA ILE A 172 12.16 -20.41 -2.69
C ILE A 172 11.13 -21.38 -3.28
N PRO A 173 11.51 -22.44 -4.00
CA PRO A 173 10.50 -23.40 -4.46
C PRO A 173 9.89 -24.17 -3.28
N ALA A 174 10.62 -24.40 -2.18
CA ALA A 174 10.10 -25.12 -1.01
C ALA A 174 9.04 -24.33 -0.22
N GLU A 175 9.26 -23.03 0.02
CA GLU A 175 8.33 -22.13 0.72
C GLU A 175 7.00 -22.01 -0.05
N GLU A 176 7.02 -22.16 -1.37
CA GLU A 176 5.85 -22.11 -2.27
C GLU A 176 5.26 -23.49 -2.62
N GLY A 177 5.81 -24.59 -2.08
CA GLY A 177 5.28 -25.95 -2.29
C GLY A 177 5.63 -26.60 -3.63
N GLN A 178 6.63 -26.10 -4.32
CA GLN A 178 7.03 -26.55 -5.66
C GLN A 178 7.99 -27.75 -5.58
N LEU A 179 7.50 -28.90 -5.10
CA LEU A 179 8.31 -30.09 -4.80
C LEU A 179 9.20 -30.56 -5.96
N GLU A 180 8.69 -30.56 -7.19
CA GLU A 180 9.45 -30.99 -8.36
C GLU A 180 10.62 -30.04 -8.69
N VAL A 181 10.42 -28.73 -8.51
CA VAL A 181 11.50 -27.74 -8.65
C VAL A 181 12.51 -27.91 -7.52
N THR A 182 12.05 -28.11 -6.29
CA THR A 182 12.91 -28.31 -5.12
C THR A 182 13.80 -29.55 -5.28
N LYS A 183 13.22 -30.69 -5.70
CA LYS A 183 13.96 -31.93 -6.03
C LYS A 183 15.04 -31.67 -7.07
N TRP A 184 14.66 -31.03 -8.17
CA TRP A 184 15.60 -30.77 -9.26
C TRP A 184 16.73 -29.84 -8.86
N VAL A 185 16.45 -28.77 -8.09
CA VAL A 185 17.46 -27.85 -7.56
C VAL A 185 18.43 -28.57 -6.62
N LEU A 186 17.95 -29.49 -5.78
CA LEU A 186 18.78 -30.32 -4.92
C LEU A 186 19.79 -31.16 -5.73
N GLU A 187 19.33 -31.80 -6.82
CA GLU A 187 20.17 -32.63 -7.69
C GLU A 187 21.35 -31.86 -8.31
N GLN A 188 21.24 -30.54 -8.48
CA GLN A 188 22.32 -29.72 -9.03
C GLN A 188 23.50 -29.56 -8.05
N GLY A 189 23.31 -29.86 -6.76
CA GLY A 189 24.36 -29.85 -5.74
C GLY A 189 24.92 -28.46 -5.37
N ARG A 190 24.40 -27.38 -5.97
CA ARG A 190 24.78 -25.98 -5.67
C ARG A 190 23.57 -25.20 -5.21
N TYR A 191 23.33 -25.19 -3.90
CA TYR A 191 22.21 -24.47 -3.33
C TYR A 191 22.52 -23.78 -1.99
N ARG A 192 21.67 -22.82 -1.63
CA ARG A 192 21.50 -22.31 -0.27
C ARG A 192 20.13 -22.75 0.24
N CYS A 193 20.07 -23.14 1.50
CA CYS A 193 18.82 -23.41 2.20
C CYS A 193 18.75 -22.47 3.42
N ARG A 194 17.64 -21.74 3.55
CA ARG A 194 17.36 -20.93 4.74
C ARG A 194 16.94 -21.88 5.86
N PHE A 195 17.33 -21.55 7.09
CA PHE A 195 17.03 -22.39 8.26
C PHE A 195 15.54 -22.39 8.62
N ASP A 196 14.78 -21.38 8.19
CA ASP A 196 13.36 -21.15 8.49
C ASP A 196 12.42 -21.72 7.42
N VAL A 197 12.93 -22.35 6.36
CA VAL A 197 12.08 -22.95 5.29
C VAL A 197 11.06 -23.97 5.83
N ALA A 198 11.40 -24.66 6.93
CA ALA A 198 10.48 -25.60 7.57
C ALA A 198 9.27 -24.89 8.21
N ASP A 199 9.46 -23.66 8.69
CA ASP A 199 8.38 -22.86 9.25
C ASP A 199 7.41 -22.48 8.13
N ASP A 200 7.90 -21.96 6.99
CA ASP A 200 7.09 -21.64 5.80
C ASP A 200 6.30 -22.87 5.28
N VAL A 201 6.95 -24.03 5.24
CA VAL A 201 6.31 -25.30 4.82
C VAL A 201 5.26 -25.76 5.83
N ALA A 202 5.49 -25.53 7.12
CA ALA A 202 4.54 -25.88 8.18
C ALA A 202 3.30 -24.99 8.17
N GLU A 203 3.43 -23.69 7.86
CA GLU A 203 2.28 -22.79 7.69
C GLU A 203 1.33 -23.27 6.57
N ARG A 204 1.90 -23.82 5.49
CA ARG A 204 1.12 -24.38 4.37
C ARG A 204 0.58 -25.79 4.61
N GLY A 205 1.13 -26.52 5.58
CA GLY A 205 0.73 -27.91 5.86
C GLY A 205 1.23 -28.94 4.86
N ASP A 206 2.28 -28.61 4.13
CA ASP A 206 2.79 -29.44 3.03
C ASP A 206 3.67 -30.58 3.55
N LEU A 207 3.01 -31.68 3.90
CA LEU A 207 3.63 -32.87 4.46
C LEU A 207 4.68 -33.49 3.53
N GLU A 208 4.43 -33.52 2.21
CA GLU A 208 5.35 -34.10 1.25
C GLU A 208 6.64 -33.28 1.15
N MET A 209 6.52 -31.95 1.09
CA MET A 209 7.67 -31.06 1.12
C MET A 209 8.42 -31.17 2.45
N MET A 210 7.72 -31.19 3.58
CA MET A 210 8.37 -31.34 4.89
C MET A 210 9.17 -32.65 4.96
N GLN A 211 8.57 -33.77 4.57
CA GLN A 211 9.25 -35.06 4.49
C GLN A 211 10.48 -35.00 3.59
N PHE A 212 10.35 -34.36 2.42
CA PHE A 212 11.46 -34.19 1.50
C PHE A 212 12.61 -33.39 2.13
N LEU A 213 12.34 -32.24 2.74
CA LEU A 213 13.35 -31.39 3.36
C LEU A 213 14.07 -32.10 4.51
N VAL A 214 13.30 -32.79 5.35
CA VAL A 214 13.82 -33.51 6.51
C VAL A 214 14.66 -34.73 6.10
N ASN A 215 14.20 -35.53 5.12
CA ASN A 215 14.94 -36.70 4.65
C ASN A 215 16.29 -36.35 4.00
N HIS A 216 16.45 -35.12 3.52
CA HIS A 216 17.70 -34.64 2.92
C HIS A 216 18.53 -33.74 3.86
N ALA A 217 18.20 -33.71 5.16
CA ALA A 217 18.89 -32.88 6.17
C ALA A 217 18.97 -31.38 5.79
N LEU A 218 17.95 -30.85 5.13
CA LEU A 218 17.86 -29.44 4.75
C LEU A 218 17.33 -28.55 5.88
N VAL A 219 16.86 -29.17 6.97
CA VAL A 219 16.31 -28.51 8.16
C VAL A 219 17.17 -28.91 9.36
N GLU A 220 18.22 -28.16 9.62
CA GLU A 220 19.07 -28.33 10.80
C GLU A 220 18.94 -27.08 11.70
N GLY A 221 18.31 -27.22 12.87
CA GLY A 221 18.17 -26.11 13.83
C GLY A 221 16.91 -26.15 14.68
N SER A 222 16.77 -25.14 15.54
CA SER A 222 15.50 -24.85 16.23
C SER A 222 14.49 -24.27 15.23
N SER A 223 13.35 -24.93 15.07
CA SER A 223 12.27 -24.53 14.16
C SER A 223 10.95 -24.45 14.93
N SER A 224 10.11 -23.48 14.55
CA SER A 224 8.76 -23.30 15.10
C SER A 224 7.71 -24.12 14.33
N ALA A 225 8.12 -24.89 13.33
CA ALA A 225 7.26 -25.74 12.50
C ALA A 225 6.24 -26.57 13.28
N PRO A 226 6.55 -27.18 14.45
CA PRO A 226 5.54 -27.90 15.23
C PRO A 226 4.38 -27.01 15.70
N ASP A 227 4.71 -25.82 16.24
CA ASP A 227 3.72 -24.89 16.75
C ASP A 227 2.93 -24.24 15.60
N LEU A 228 3.59 -23.92 14.48
CA LEU A 228 2.95 -23.39 13.27
C LEU A 228 2.02 -24.41 12.61
N ALA A 229 2.45 -25.67 12.47
CA ALA A 229 1.58 -26.72 11.94
C ALA A 229 0.31 -26.88 12.78
N ALA A 230 0.40 -26.72 14.11
CA ALA A 230 -0.75 -26.74 14.99
C ALA A 230 -1.62 -25.47 14.86
N GLU A 231 -0.98 -24.29 14.81
CA GLU A 231 -1.64 -23.00 14.62
C GLU A 231 -2.48 -22.93 13.35
N PHE A 232 -2.02 -23.52 12.24
CA PHE A 232 -2.73 -23.56 10.97
C PHE A 232 -3.58 -24.81 10.75
N GLY A 233 -3.67 -25.71 11.74
CA GLY A 233 -4.63 -26.81 11.74
C GLY A 233 -4.23 -28.05 10.94
N HIS A 234 -2.95 -28.19 10.60
CA HIS A 234 -2.45 -29.26 9.73
C HIS A 234 -2.23 -30.57 10.51
N LEU A 235 -3.32 -31.23 10.87
CA LEU A 235 -3.31 -32.42 11.75
C LEU A 235 -2.36 -33.53 11.29
N GLU A 236 -2.33 -33.85 9.99
CA GLU A 236 -1.44 -34.91 9.48
C GLU A 236 0.03 -34.53 9.56
N LEU A 237 0.36 -33.26 9.35
CA LEU A 237 1.71 -32.75 9.57
C LEU A 237 2.07 -32.76 11.06
N VAL A 238 1.16 -32.36 11.95
CA VAL A 238 1.34 -32.43 13.40
C VAL A 238 1.64 -33.87 13.86
N LYS A 239 0.85 -34.85 13.39
CA LYS A 239 1.08 -36.28 13.67
C LYS A 239 2.48 -36.71 13.27
N TRP A 240 2.87 -36.40 12.03
CA TRP A 240 4.17 -36.77 11.50
C TRP A 240 5.34 -36.09 12.23
N LEU A 241 5.19 -34.81 12.61
CA LEU A 241 6.19 -34.07 13.37
C LEU A 241 6.39 -34.66 14.78
N ILE A 242 5.32 -35.10 15.45
CA ILE A 242 5.40 -35.79 16.75
C ILE A 242 6.16 -37.11 16.63
N GLU A 243 5.88 -37.91 15.59
CA GLU A 243 6.55 -39.20 15.36
C GLU A 243 8.05 -39.06 15.09
N ASN A 244 8.51 -37.90 14.61
CA ASN A 244 9.91 -37.65 14.25
C ASN A 244 10.64 -36.70 15.20
N GLU A 245 9.98 -36.20 16.24
CA GLU A 245 10.56 -35.25 17.20
C GLU A 245 11.87 -35.75 17.84
N SER A 246 11.95 -37.03 18.21
CA SER A 246 13.16 -37.58 18.86
C SER A 246 14.40 -37.62 17.96
N LYS A 247 14.23 -37.41 16.65
CA LYS A 247 15.31 -37.44 15.65
C LYS A 247 15.81 -36.05 15.29
N HIS A 248 15.13 -35.00 15.73
CA HIS A 248 15.38 -33.62 15.32
C HIS A 248 15.36 -32.66 16.52
N SER A 249 15.79 -31.41 16.30
CA SER A 249 15.96 -30.42 17.36
C SER A 249 14.72 -29.53 17.60
N TRP A 250 13.58 -29.83 16.97
CA TRP A 250 12.33 -29.10 17.19
C TRP A 250 11.50 -29.74 18.30
N SER A 251 10.65 -28.94 18.95
CA SER A 251 9.75 -29.41 20.00
C SER A 251 8.46 -28.61 20.01
N PHE A 252 7.35 -29.25 20.32
CA PHE A 252 6.09 -28.54 20.57
C PHE A 252 6.17 -27.76 21.88
N THR A 253 5.67 -26.53 21.87
CA THR A 253 5.49 -25.72 23.08
C THR A 253 4.00 -25.58 23.41
N THR A 254 3.68 -24.94 24.55
CA THR A 254 2.29 -24.63 24.88
C THR A 254 1.62 -23.76 23.83
N ALA A 255 2.40 -23.02 23.01
CA ALA A 255 1.89 -22.22 21.91
C ALA A 255 1.17 -23.06 20.85
N ALA A 256 1.57 -24.31 20.61
CA ALA A 256 0.88 -25.18 19.67
C ALA A 256 -0.61 -25.32 20.01
N MET A 257 -0.93 -25.66 21.27
CA MET A 257 -2.31 -25.84 21.70
C MET A 257 -3.03 -24.49 21.88
N ASP A 258 -2.33 -23.47 22.39
CA ASP A 258 -2.91 -22.13 22.57
C ASP A 258 -3.36 -21.52 21.23
N ARG A 259 -2.51 -21.60 20.19
CA ARG A 259 -2.79 -21.04 18.87
C ARG A 259 -3.75 -21.92 18.06
N ALA A 260 -3.62 -23.25 18.13
CA ALA A 260 -4.60 -24.15 17.54
C ALA A 260 -6.01 -23.90 18.10
N ALA A 261 -6.12 -23.63 19.40
CA ALA A 261 -7.38 -23.28 20.03
C ALA A 261 -7.91 -21.91 19.55
N GLY A 262 -7.02 -20.91 19.49
CA GLY A 262 -7.34 -19.58 18.97
C GLY A 262 -7.80 -19.53 17.51
N ASN A 263 -7.41 -20.51 16.69
CA ASN A 263 -7.81 -20.64 15.29
C ASN A 263 -8.88 -21.72 15.04
N GLY A 264 -9.45 -22.32 16.11
CA GLY A 264 -10.61 -23.21 16.00
C GLY A 264 -10.29 -24.64 15.57
N HIS A 265 -9.03 -25.05 15.67
CA HIS A 265 -8.58 -26.38 15.24
C HIS A 265 -8.79 -27.44 16.32
N LEU A 266 -10.07 -27.72 16.65
CA LEU A 266 -10.46 -28.66 17.71
C LEU A 266 -9.77 -30.04 17.58
N GLU A 267 -9.69 -30.59 16.36
CA GLU A 267 -9.09 -31.91 16.14
C GLU A 267 -7.58 -31.92 16.44
N VAL A 268 -6.87 -30.82 16.15
CA VAL A 268 -5.47 -30.66 16.56
C VAL A 268 -5.35 -30.54 18.07
N VAL A 269 -6.21 -29.75 18.72
CA VAL A 269 -6.24 -29.60 20.18
C VAL A 269 -6.45 -30.95 20.88
N ARG A 270 -7.44 -31.72 20.43
CA ARG A 270 -7.73 -33.09 20.93
C ARG A 270 -6.52 -34.00 20.76
N TRP A 271 -5.95 -34.02 19.57
CA TRP A 271 -4.82 -34.87 19.26
C TRP A 271 -3.57 -34.55 20.10
N LEU A 272 -3.23 -33.26 20.23
CA LEU A 272 -2.11 -32.79 21.05
C LEU A 272 -2.29 -33.13 22.53
N HIS A 273 -3.53 -33.03 23.04
CA HIS A 273 -3.86 -33.41 24.41
C HIS A 273 -3.66 -34.91 24.67
N GLU A 274 -4.17 -35.75 23.78
CA GLU A 274 -4.11 -37.22 23.93
C GLU A 274 -2.68 -37.77 23.78
N ASN A 275 -1.90 -37.23 22.84
CA ASN A 275 -0.66 -37.88 22.38
C ASN A 275 0.62 -37.23 22.88
N LYS A 276 0.64 -35.92 23.14
CA LYS A 276 1.89 -35.20 23.42
C LYS A 276 1.95 -34.62 24.84
N LYS A 277 0.79 -34.32 25.45
CA LYS A 277 0.68 -33.74 26.80
C LYS A 277 1.57 -32.50 27.03
N VAL A 278 1.86 -31.72 25.99
CA VAL A 278 2.59 -30.42 26.09
C VAL A 278 1.90 -29.47 27.06
N GLY A 279 0.57 -29.63 27.15
CA GLY A 279 -0.30 -28.75 27.89
C GLY A 279 -0.71 -27.54 27.07
N CYS A 280 -1.28 -26.56 27.75
CA CYS A 280 -1.67 -25.26 27.22
C CYS A 280 -1.52 -24.23 28.34
N THR A 281 -1.71 -22.96 28.04
CA THR A 281 -1.86 -21.90 29.05
C THR A 281 -3.30 -21.42 29.09
N THR A 282 -3.57 -20.37 29.87
CA THR A 282 -4.87 -19.69 29.84
C THR A 282 -5.16 -19.07 28.46
N ASN A 283 -4.13 -18.82 27.64
CA ASN A 283 -4.29 -18.28 26.30
C ASN A 283 -5.13 -19.20 25.40
N ALA A 284 -5.12 -20.53 25.59
CA ALA A 284 -5.96 -21.42 24.79
C ALA A 284 -7.44 -21.06 24.89
N MET A 285 -7.95 -20.83 26.11
CA MET A 285 -9.34 -20.42 26.31
C MET A 285 -9.55 -18.95 25.93
N ASP A 286 -8.63 -18.05 26.31
CA ASP A 286 -8.77 -16.61 26.04
C ASP A 286 -8.81 -16.31 24.53
N LEU A 287 -7.98 -17.01 23.74
CA LEU A 287 -7.93 -16.87 22.28
C LEU A 287 -9.11 -17.56 21.62
N ALA A 288 -9.46 -18.80 22.02
CA ALA A 288 -10.63 -19.49 21.48
C ALA A 288 -11.92 -18.69 21.71
N ALA A 289 -12.05 -18.08 22.89
CA ALA A 289 -13.17 -17.21 23.21
C ALA A 289 -13.19 -15.94 22.33
N GLY A 290 -12.05 -15.26 22.22
CA GLY A 290 -11.90 -14.08 21.37
C GLY A 290 -12.20 -14.32 19.89
N SER A 291 -11.86 -15.50 19.38
CA SER A 291 -12.11 -15.90 17.98
C SER A 291 -13.48 -16.58 17.76
N GLY A 292 -14.27 -16.78 18.81
CA GLY A 292 -15.63 -17.31 18.70
C GLY A 292 -15.73 -18.84 18.59
N HIS A 293 -14.67 -19.57 18.90
CA HIS A 293 -14.61 -21.03 18.78
C HIS A 293 -15.20 -21.72 20.02
N LEU A 294 -16.54 -21.68 20.13
CA LEU A 294 -17.28 -22.20 21.27
C LEU A 294 -17.07 -23.71 21.50
N ASP A 295 -16.96 -24.49 20.43
CA ASP A 295 -16.71 -25.94 20.47
C ASP A 295 -15.34 -26.27 21.08
N VAL A 296 -14.30 -25.55 20.68
CA VAL A 296 -12.97 -25.62 21.29
C VAL A 296 -13.02 -25.22 22.76
N LEU A 297 -13.69 -24.12 23.07
CA LEU A 297 -13.81 -23.61 24.43
C LEU A 297 -14.51 -24.61 25.37
N GLN A 298 -15.63 -25.18 24.93
CA GLN A 298 -16.37 -26.24 25.63
C GLN A 298 -15.48 -27.46 25.88
N TRP A 299 -14.74 -27.88 24.85
CA TRP A 299 -13.85 -29.02 24.96
C TRP A 299 -12.70 -28.75 25.93
N LEU A 300 -12.04 -27.58 25.83
CA LEU A 300 -10.98 -27.18 26.75
C LEU A 300 -11.49 -27.16 28.19
N HIS A 301 -12.70 -26.62 28.43
CA HIS A 301 -13.26 -26.54 29.78
C HIS A 301 -13.57 -27.91 30.38
N ALA A 302 -14.04 -28.86 29.57
CA ALA A 302 -14.30 -30.21 30.03
C ALA A 302 -13.03 -31.03 30.31
N ASN A 303 -11.92 -30.75 29.61
CA ASN A 303 -10.74 -31.64 29.60
C ASN A 303 -9.46 -31.02 30.19
N ARG A 304 -9.45 -29.72 30.50
CA ARG A 304 -8.27 -28.95 30.93
C ARG A 304 -8.57 -28.17 32.21
N ARG A 305 -7.52 -27.77 32.93
CA ARG A 305 -7.63 -27.13 34.27
C ARG A 305 -7.08 -25.71 34.33
N GLU A 306 -6.45 -25.26 33.25
CA GLU A 306 -5.82 -23.96 33.13
C GLU A 306 -6.83 -22.83 33.22
N GLY A 307 -8.05 -23.03 32.70
CA GLY A 307 -9.13 -22.04 32.73
C GLY A 307 -8.91 -20.87 31.77
N GLY A 308 -9.86 -19.93 31.80
CA GLY A 308 -9.76 -18.64 31.12
C GLY A 308 -9.46 -17.52 32.10
N THR A 309 -9.03 -16.37 31.58
CA THR A 309 -8.93 -15.12 32.34
C THR A 309 -10.06 -14.17 31.94
N GLU A 310 -10.11 -12.98 32.55
CA GLU A 310 -11.05 -11.91 32.17
C GLU A 310 -10.93 -11.56 30.67
N LYS A 311 -9.76 -11.80 30.06
CA LYS A 311 -9.54 -11.62 28.63
C LYS A 311 -10.42 -12.49 27.76
N ALA A 312 -10.84 -13.67 28.22
CA ALA A 312 -11.74 -14.53 27.45
C ALA A 312 -13.06 -13.81 27.15
N MET A 313 -13.69 -13.25 28.18
CA MET A 313 -14.96 -12.53 28.02
C MET A 313 -14.76 -11.16 27.40
N ASP A 314 -13.72 -10.42 27.78
CA ASP A 314 -13.41 -9.10 27.20
C ASP A 314 -13.15 -9.21 25.69
N ASN A 315 -12.38 -10.20 25.24
CA ASN A 315 -12.10 -10.42 23.82
C ASN A 315 -13.34 -10.92 23.07
N ALA A 316 -14.10 -11.87 23.64
CA ALA A 316 -15.34 -12.36 23.02
C ALA A 316 -16.38 -11.24 22.87
N ALA A 317 -16.43 -10.31 23.83
CA ALA A 317 -17.28 -9.14 23.76
C ALA A 317 -16.79 -8.15 22.69
N MET A 318 -15.48 -7.92 22.60
CA MET A 318 -14.87 -7.09 21.57
C MET A 318 -15.16 -7.61 20.15
N THR A 319 -15.19 -8.92 19.94
CA THR A 319 -15.43 -9.53 18.62
C THR A 319 -16.89 -9.87 18.34
N GLY A 320 -17.78 -9.62 19.30
CA GLY A 320 -19.22 -9.75 19.12
C GLY A 320 -19.76 -11.17 19.24
N HIS A 321 -19.00 -12.09 19.85
CA HIS A 321 -19.41 -13.47 20.01
C HIS A 321 -20.31 -13.66 21.23
N LEU A 322 -21.56 -13.17 21.14
CA LEU A 322 -22.53 -13.21 22.24
C LEU A 322 -22.74 -14.63 22.81
N GLU A 323 -22.80 -15.65 21.96
CA GLU A 323 -22.95 -17.05 22.42
C GLU A 323 -21.79 -17.49 23.31
N VAL A 324 -20.56 -17.08 22.98
CA VAL A 324 -19.36 -17.35 23.79
C VAL A 324 -19.42 -16.57 25.10
N VAL A 325 -19.80 -15.29 25.07
CA VAL A 325 -19.96 -14.46 26.28
C VAL A 325 -20.98 -15.08 27.24
N GLN A 326 -22.14 -15.50 26.72
CA GLN A 326 -23.19 -16.19 27.49
C GLN A 326 -22.71 -17.51 28.08
N TRP A 327 -21.97 -18.28 27.29
CA TRP A 327 -21.44 -19.56 27.73
C TRP A 327 -20.37 -19.41 28.81
N LEU A 328 -19.42 -18.46 28.64
CA LEU A 328 -18.39 -18.15 29.64
C LEU A 328 -19.02 -17.73 30.97
N HIS A 329 -20.07 -16.91 30.93
CA HIS A 329 -20.82 -16.53 32.12
C HIS A 329 -21.50 -17.73 32.79
N THR A 330 -22.23 -18.52 32.02
CA THR A 330 -23.04 -19.64 32.54
C THR A 330 -22.18 -20.71 33.22
N ASN A 331 -20.95 -20.92 32.72
CA ASN A 331 -20.03 -21.93 33.23
C ASN A 331 -18.98 -21.36 34.20
N GLU A 332 -19.14 -20.11 34.64
CA GLU A 332 -18.27 -19.46 35.64
C GLU A 332 -16.76 -19.56 35.31
N VAL A 333 -16.42 -19.53 34.02
CA VAL A 333 -15.03 -19.78 33.55
C VAL A 333 -14.11 -18.60 33.87
N ALA A 334 -14.63 -17.37 33.79
CA ALA A 334 -14.01 -16.13 34.22
C ALA A 334 -15.05 -15.00 34.29
N GLY A 335 -14.77 -13.94 35.06
CA GLY A 335 -15.50 -12.66 34.97
C GLY A 335 -15.09 -11.86 33.73
N CYS A 336 -15.53 -10.61 33.65
CA CYS A 336 -15.03 -9.63 32.67
C CYS A 336 -14.51 -8.37 33.38
N THR A 337 -13.87 -7.48 32.63
CA THR A 337 -13.60 -6.12 33.11
C THR A 337 -14.53 -5.12 32.43
N THR A 338 -14.40 -3.83 32.79
CA THR A 338 -15.08 -2.76 32.04
C THR A 338 -14.71 -2.73 30.55
N ALA A 339 -13.57 -3.34 30.17
CA ALA A 339 -13.12 -3.42 28.79
C ALA A 339 -14.08 -4.21 27.89
N ALA A 340 -14.80 -5.23 28.40
CA ALA A 340 -15.80 -5.96 27.63
C ALA A 340 -16.85 -5.00 27.01
N MET A 341 -17.45 -4.15 27.84
CA MET A 341 -18.46 -3.20 27.36
C MET A 341 -17.84 -2.05 26.56
N HIS A 342 -16.64 -1.57 26.91
CA HIS A 342 -15.94 -0.54 26.13
C HIS A 342 -15.68 -0.99 24.69
N PHE A 343 -15.10 -2.19 24.52
CA PHE A 343 -14.74 -2.70 23.22
C PHE A 343 -15.96 -3.17 22.42
N ALA A 344 -16.96 -3.79 23.06
CA ALA A 344 -18.22 -4.12 22.39
C ALA A 344 -18.93 -2.85 21.88
N ALA A 345 -18.93 -1.76 22.66
CA ALA A 345 -19.46 -0.47 22.22
C ALA A 345 -18.66 0.12 21.05
N TYR A 346 -17.34 0.09 21.13
CA TYR A 346 -16.45 0.55 20.05
C TYR A 346 -16.61 -0.21 18.74
N LYS A 347 -16.90 -1.52 18.81
CA LYS A 347 -17.08 -2.40 17.64
C LYS A 347 -18.54 -2.55 17.20
N ASN A 348 -19.46 -1.82 17.82
CA ASN A 348 -20.90 -1.81 17.53
C ASN A 348 -21.65 -3.14 17.80
N HIS A 349 -21.22 -3.91 18.79
CA HIS A 349 -21.89 -5.14 19.21
C HIS A 349 -22.97 -4.83 20.25
N LEU A 350 -24.07 -4.20 19.81
CA LEU A 350 -25.16 -3.72 20.69
C LEU A 350 -25.87 -4.84 21.45
N ASP A 351 -26.00 -6.01 20.84
CA ASP A 351 -26.52 -7.23 21.46
C ASP A 351 -25.67 -7.67 22.66
N VAL A 352 -24.34 -7.67 22.50
CA VAL A 352 -23.39 -7.93 23.58
C VAL A 352 -23.47 -6.85 24.65
N VAL A 353 -23.47 -5.56 24.29
CA VAL A 353 -23.56 -4.46 25.25
C VAL A 353 -24.84 -4.55 26.09
N ARG A 354 -25.99 -4.81 25.45
CA ARG A 354 -27.27 -5.01 26.14
C ARG A 354 -27.20 -6.18 27.10
N TRP A 355 -26.68 -7.31 26.63
CA TRP A 355 -26.58 -8.51 27.46
C TRP A 355 -25.67 -8.30 28.66
N LEU A 356 -24.50 -7.68 28.46
CA LEU A 356 -23.58 -7.31 29.54
C LEU A 356 -24.26 -6.37 30.53
N HIS A 357 -24.99 -5.36 30.05
CA HIS A 357 -25.73 -4.44 30.92
C HIS A 357 -26.82 -5.10 31.75
N GLU A 358 -27.56 -6.05 31.16
CA GLU A 358 -28.67 -6.74 31.82
C GLU A 358 -28.19 -7.81 32.82
N THR A 359 -26.97 -8.34 32.64
CA THR A 359 -26.50 -9.55 33.34
C THR A 359 -25.27 -9.34 34.22
N ARG A 360 -24.47 -8.30 34.00
CA ARG A 360 -23.16 -8.05 34.63
C ARG A 360 -23.14 -6.72 35.39
N ASP A 361 -22.38 -6.68 36.48
CA ASP A 361 -22.29 -5.52 37.38
C ASP A 361 -21.03 -4.68 37.17
N GLU A 362 -20.05 -5.20 36.43
CA GLU A 362 -18.76 -4.54 36.15
C GLU A 362 -18.95 -3.21 35.40
N GLY A 363 -20.00 -3.11 34.56
CA GLY A 363 -20.41 -1.89 33.91
C GLY A 363 -19.40 -1.36 32.89
N CYS A 364 -19.35 -0.03 32.74
CA CYS A 364 -18.41 0.65 31.85
C CYS A 364 -17.92 1.96 32.48
N THR A 365 -17.23 2.76 31.68
CA THR A 365 -16.78 4.12 32.01
C THR A 365 -17.13 5.02 30.83
N THR A 366 -16.76 6.30 30.90
CA THR A 366 -16.95 7.24 29.77
C THR A 366 -16.36 6.73 28.46
N LEU A 367 -15.36 5.83 28.52
CA LEU A 367 -14.71 5.22 27.35
C LEU A 367 -15.70 4.49 26.43
N ALA A 368 -16.78 3.89 26.94
CA ALA A 368 -17.77 3.23 26.10
C ALA A 368 -18.44 4.21 25.12
N MET A 369 -18.92 5.35 25.62
CA MET A 369 -19.58 6.35 24.79
C MET A 369 -18.56 7.15 23.96
N ASP A 370 -17.38 7.44 24.53
CA ASP A 370 -16.29 8.12 23.83
C ASP A 370 -15.81 7.34 22.60
N TRP A 371 -15.58 6.04 22.76
CA TRP A 371 -15.13 5.18 21.67
C TRP A 371 -16.24 4.87 20.67
N ALA A 372 -17.49 4.64 21.11
CA ALA A 372 -18.63 4.51 20.20
C ALA A 372 -18.84 5.78 19.36
N SER A 373 -18.64 6.96 19.95
CA SER A 373 -18.72 8.24 19.25
C SER A 373 -17.58 8.42 18.24
N LYS A 374 -16.35 8.08 18.64
CA LYS A 374 -15.18 8.05 17.74
C LYS A 374 -15.41 7.16 16.52
N ALA A 375 -16.07 6.01 16.69
CA ALA A 375 -16.37 5.07 15.61
C ALA A 375 -17.65 5.39 14.82
N GLY A 376 -18.42 6.42 15.23
CA GLY A 376 -19.61 6.88 14.53
C GLY A 376 -20.86 6.05 14.76
N HIS A 377 -20.90 5.25 15.83
CA HIS A 377 -22.01 4.32 16.13
C HIS A 377 -23.17 5.03 16.84
N LEU A 378 -23.94 5.84 16.10
CA LEU A 378 -25.01 6.68 16.66
C LEU A 378 -26.03 5.91 17.51
N GLU A 379 -26.51 4.75 17.05
CA GLU A 379 -27.50 3.97 17.81
C GLU A 379 -26.91 3.39 19.10
N MET A 380 -25.63 3.01 19.10
CA MET A 380 -24.91 2.62 20.32
C MET A 380 -24.80 3.81 21.29
N VAL A 381 -24.45 5.00 20.78
CA VAL A 381 -24.33 6.22 21.60
C VAL A 381 -25.67 6.60 22.23
N LYS A 382 -26.78 6.53 21.47
CA LYS A 382 -28.14 6.73 22.00
C LYS A 382 -28.47 5.72 23.08
N TRP A 383 -28.20 4.45 22.81
CA TRP A 383 -28.48 3.38 23.77
C TRP A 383 -27.68 3.58 25.07
N LEU A 384 -26.39 3.89 24.97
CA LEU A 384 -25.55 4.20 26.14
C LEU A 384 -26.07 5.44 26.88
N HIS A 385 -26.53 6.46 26.18
CA HIS A 385 -27.12 7.66 26.79
C HIS A 385 -28.39 7.34 27.59
N ASP A 386 -29.27 6.51 27.03
CA ASP A 386 -30.57 6.20 27.64
C ASP A 386 -30.48 5.19 28.79
N ASN A 387 -29.46 4.33 28.79
CA ASN A 387 -29.38 3.18 29.71
C ASN A 387 -28.18 3.22 30.69
N ARG A 388 -27.22 4.14 30.50
CA ARG A 388 -26.00 4.26 31.34
C ARG A 388 -25.85 5.68 31.89
N ASN A 389 -25.23 5.79 33.06
CA ASN A 389 -25.08 7.06 33.79
C ASN A 389 -23.66 7.63 33.74
N GLU A 390 -22.69 6.86 33.24
CA GLU A 390 -21.28 7.25 33.18
C GLU A 390 -21.03 8.42 32.23
N GLY A 391 -21.82 8.53 31.17
CA GLY A 391 -21.72 9.62 30.22
C GLY A 391 -20.55 9.50 29.23
N CYS A 392 -20.07 10.65 28.78
CA CYS A 392 -18.91 10.78 27.90
C CYS A 392 -17.96 11.88 28.40
N THR A 393 -16.88 12.12 27.67
CA THR A 393 -16.02 13.30 27.83
C THR A 393 -16.09 14.17 26.57
N ASP A 394 -15.34 15.27 26.56
CA ASP A 394 -15.14 16.09 25.36
C ASP A 394 -14.56 15.28 24.18
N PHE A 395 -13.83 14.21 24.48
CA PHE A 395 -13.28 13.26 23.51
C PHE A 395 -14.36 12.67 22.58
N ALA A 396 -15.58 12.41 23.08
CA ALA A 396 -16.66 11.88 22.25
C ALA A 396 -16.99 12.80 21.07
N MET A 397 -17.21 14.09 21.34
CA MET A 397 -17.57 15.06 20.31
C MET A 397 -16.37 15.45 19.47
N ASP A 398 -15.19 15.59 20.08
CA ASP A 398 -13.93 15.88 19.38
C ASP A 398 -13.60 14.80 18.34
N GLN A 399 -13.68 13.53 18.72
CA GLN A 399 -13.37 12.43 17.80
C GLN A 399 -14.50 12.14 16.82
N ALA A 400 -15.76 12.34 17.20
CA ALA A 400 -16.86 12.27 16.25
C ALA A 400 -16.71 13.36 15.16
N ALA A 401 -16.32 14.58 15.54
CA ALA A 401 -16.04 15.65 14.58
C ALA A 401 -14.83 15.34 13.70
N ALA A 402 -13.72 14.88 14.30
CA ALA A 402 -12.51 14.52 13.58
C ALA A 402 -12.72 13.43 12.52
N ASN A 403 -13.58 12.45 12.80
CA ASN A 403 -13.90 11.35 11.88
C ASN A 403 -15.14 11.62 10.99
N GLY A 404 -15.66 12.85 10.97
CA GLY A 404 -16.77 13.26 10.08
C GLY A 404 -18.15 12.73 10.47
N HIS A 405 -18.34 12.30 11.72
CA HIS A 405 -19.59 11.72 12.23
C HIS A 405 -20.58 12.80 12.70
N LEU A 406 -21.07 13.63 11.77
CA LEU A 406 -21.92 14.79 12.06
C LEU A 406 -23.20 14.46 12.86
N GLU A 407 -23.83 13.31 12.60
CA GLU A 407 -25.06 12.94 13.31
C GLU A 407 -24.79 12.56 14.78
N VAL A 408 -23.61 11.99 15.07
CA VAL A 408 -23.16 11.77 16.46
C VAL A 408 -22.90 13.11 17.14
N VAL A 409 -22.20 14.04 16.47
CA VAL A 409 -21.94 15.39 17.01
C VAL A 409 -23.25 16.13 17.34
N LYS A 410 -24.23 16.10 16.44
CA LYS A 410 -25.56 16.69 16.67
C LYS A 410 -26.26 16.06 17.86
N PHE A 411 -26.23 14.73 17.97
CA PHE A 411 -26.85 14.02 19.08
C PHE A 411 -26.19 14.39 20.41
N LEU A 412 -24.85 14.34 20.48
CA LEU A 412 -24.09 14.72 21.67
C LEU A 412 -24.38 16.17 22.06
N HIS A 413 -24.40 17.10 21.11
CA HIS A 413 -24.73 18.49 21.39
C HIS A 413 -26.13 18.71 21.96
N ALA A 414 -27.12 17.97 21.45
CA ALA A 414 -28.50 18.14 21.87
C ALA A 414 -28.80 17.49 23.23
N ASN A 415 -28.05 16.44 23.62
CA ASN A 415 -28.39 15.58 24.77
C ASN A 415 -27.31 15.51 25.85
N ARG A 416 -26.11 16.06 25.61
CA ARG A 416 -24.96 16.03 26.53
C ARG A 416 -24.42 17.45 26.76
N SER A 417 -23.78 17.65 27.92
CA SER A 417 -23.27 18.96 28.36
C SER A 417 -21.76 19.10 28.28
N GLU A 418 -21.04 18.00 28.09
CA GLU A 418 -19.57 17.91 28.10
C GLU A 418 -18.93 18.69 26.96
N GLY A 419 -19.58 18.70 25.80
CA GLY A 419 -19.16 19.52 24.68
C GLY A 419 -17.98 18.98 23.88
N CYS A 420 -17.26 19.88 23.23
CA CYS A 420 -16.04 19.62 22.46
C CYS A 420 -14.96 20.64 22.84
N THR A 421 -13.72 20.36 22.47
CA THR A 421 -12.63 21.33 22.55
C THR A 421 -12.43 22.03 21.20
N LYS A 422 -11.43 22.91 21.11
CA LYS A 422 -10.99 23.49 19.84
C LYS A 422 -10.51 22.44 18.83
N PHE A 423 -10.17 21.23 19.30
CA PHE A 423 -9.74 20.12 18.45
C PHE A 423 -10.80 19.75 17.41
N ALA A 424 -12.08 19.67 17.80
CA ALA A 424 -13.18 19.36 16.87
C ALA A 424 -13.17 20.27 15.63
N LEU A 425 -13.08 21.59 15.82
CA LEU A 425 -13.10 22.56 14.73
C LEU A 425 -11.81 22.51 13.90
N ASN A 426 -10.66 22.47 14.55
CA ASN A 426 -9.36 22.49 13.87
C ASN A 426 -9.18 21.26 12.97
N VAL A 427 -9.54 20.07 13.46
CA VAL A 427 -9.41 18.83 12.70
C VAL A 427 -10.49 18.72 11.62
N ALA A 428 -11.74 19.12 11.91
CA ALA A 428 -12.77 19.18 10.87
C ALA A 428 -12.35 20.09 9.69
N ALA A 429 -11.74 21.24 9.99
CA ALA A 429 -11.21 22.15 8.98
C ALA A 429 -9.99 21.56 8.26
N GLY A 430 -9.06 20.94 9.01
CA GLY A 430 -7.89 20.25 8.47
C GLY A 430 -8.22 19.00 7.65
N ASN A 431 -9.41 18.41 7.78
CA ASN A 431 -9.89 17.29 6.96
C ASN A 431 -10.78 17.75 5.80
N GLY A 432 -11.06 19.05 5.69
CA GLY A 432 -11.91 19.61 4.63
C GLY A 432 -13.40 19.35 4.81
N ASP A 433 -13.86 18.97 6.01
CA ASP A 433 -15.28 18.72 6.26
C ASP A 433 -16.02 20.05 6.48
N LEU A 434 -16.31 20.74 5.36
CA LEU A 434 -17.02 22.02 5.36
C LEU A 434 -18.40 21.94 6.04
N LYS A 435 -19.07 20.78 6.00
CA LYS A 435 -20.38 20.59 6.65
C LYS A 435 -20.22 20.60 8.16
N MET A 436 -19.25 19.84 8.69
CA MET A 436 -18.93 19.83 10.11
C MET A 436 -18.46 21.21 10.58
N VAL A 437 -17.57 21.88 9.84
CA VAL A 437 -17.09 23.24 10.17
C VAL A 437 -18.25 24.24 10.27
N LYS A 438 -19.14 24.26 9.28
CA LYS A 438 -20.34 25.13 9.30
C LYS A 438 -21.21 24.84 10.51
N TRP A 439 -21.41 23.56 10.81
CA TRP A 439 -22.27 23.15 11.91
C TRP A 439 -21.66 23.53 13.26
N LEU A 440 -20.37 23.22 13.49
CA LEU A 440 -19.65 23.55 14.73
C LEU A 440 -19.65 25.06 14.97
N LEU A 441 -19.32 25.88 13.96
CA LEU A 441 -19.31 27.34 14.12
C LEU A 441 -20.70 27.95 14.39
N ALA A 442 -21.77 27.28 13.97
CA ALA A 442 -23.14 27.73 14.21
C ALA A 442 -23.68 27.35 15.60
N HIS A 443 -23.13 26.31 16.24
CA HIS A 443 -23.72 25.72 17.46
C HIS A 443 -22.75 25.65 18.65
N ARG A 444 -21.44 25.87 18.44
CA ARG A 444 -20.36 25.74 19.42
C ARG A 444 -19.49 27.00 19.43
N SER A 445 -18.85 27.27 20.57
CA SER A 445 -18.05 28.48 20.79
C SER A 445 -16.59 28.20 21.20
N GLU A 446 -16.21 26.94 21.33
CA GLU A 446 -14.88 26.53 21.79
C GLU A 446 -13.80 26.64 20.70
N GLY A 447 -14.22 26.60 19.43
CA GLY A 447 -13.33 26.65 18.30
C GLY A 447 -12.69 28.03 18.09
N ILE A 448 -11.41 28.04 17.72
CA ILE A 448 -10.69 29.26 17.34
C ILE A 448 -10.64 29.31 15.81
N VAL A 449 -11.40 30.25 15.22
CA VAL A 449 -11.59 30.34 13.76
C VAL A 449 -10.26 30.51 13.00
N SER A 450 -9.32 31.26 13.58
CA SER A 450 -7.99 31.42 12.99
C SER A 450 -7.20 30.09 12.97
N GLU A 451 -7.17 29.31 14.06
CA GLU A 451 -6.50 28.00 14.07
C GLU A 451 -7.12 27.02 13.05
N ALA A 452 -8.44 27.04 12.91
CA ALA A 452 -9.16 26.24 11.91
C ALA A 452 -8.81 26.67 10.48
N PHE A 453 -8.69 27.97 10.24
CA PHE A 453 -8.25 28.54 8.97
C PHE A 453 -6.84 28.09 8.60
N HIS A 454 -5.90 28.15 9.54
CA HIS A 454 -4.53 27.66 9.34
C HIS A 454 -4.49 26.16 9.05
N SER A 455 -5.28 25.36 9.77
CA SER A 455 -5.35 23.91 9.58
C SER A 455 -5.88 23.54 8.19
N ALA A 456 -6.97 24.17 7.75
CA ALA A 456 -7.52 23.98 6.40
C ALA A 456 -6.55 24.41 5.30
N ALA A 457 -5.85 25.54 5.47
CA ALA A 457 -4.87 26.02 4.50
C ALA A 457 -3.65 25.09 4.39
N SER A 458 -3.18 24.57 5.53
CA SER A 458 -2.02 23.67 5.60
C SER A 458 -2.28 22.34 4.89
N ASN A 459 -3.54 21.88 4.88
CA ASN A 459 -3.96 20.63 4.23
C ASN A 459 -4.64 20.85 2.86
N GLY A 460 -4.68 22.10 2.36
CA GLY A 460 -5.13 22.40 0.99
C GLY A 460 -6.63 22.48 0.79
N HIS A 461 -7.43 22.59 1.86
CA HIS A 461 -8.90 22.65 1.80
C HIS A 461 -9.42 24.06 1.48
N LEU A 462 -9.31 24.44 0.20
CA LEU A 462 -9.61 25.79 -0.29
C LEU A 462 -11.05 26.24 -0.07
N ASP A 463 -12.02 25.32 -0.13
CA ASP A 463 -13.43 25.59 0.12
C ASP A 463 -13.71 26.00 1.58
N VAL A 464 -13.06 25.32 2.53
CA VAL A 464 -13.10 25.67 3.95
C VAL A 464 -12.42 27.01 4.20
N VAL A 465 -11.23 27.22 3.64
CA VAL A 465 -10.49 28.50 3.77
C VAL A 465 -11.32 29.68 3.23
N LYS A 466 -11.89 29.55 2.03
CA LYS A 466 -12.78 30.57 1.43
C LYS A 466 -13.98 30.86 2.32
N PHE A 467 -14.62 29.82 2.85
CA PHE A 467 -15.76 29.97 3.74
C PHE A 467 -15.39 30.73 5.03
N LEU A 468 -14.29 30.34 5.68
CA LEU A 468 -13.84 30.93 6.94
C LEU A 468 -13.41 32.40 6.74
N ARG A 469 -12.68 32.72 5.67
CA ARG A 469 -12.30 34.11 5.33
C ARG A 469 -13.53 34.98 5.12
N ASN A 470 -14.45 34.53 4.27
CA ASN A 470 -15.61 35.33 3.87
C ASN A 470 -16.62 35.53 5.01
N SER A 471 -16.72 34.57 5.93
CA SER A 471 -17.73 34.61 6.99
C SER A 471 -17.22 35.27 8.28
N TYR A 472 -15.91 35.22 8.55
CA TYR A 472 -15.34 35.65 9.84
C TYR A 472 -14.17 36.64 9.71
N ALA A 473 -13.87 37.13 8.50
CA ALA A 473 -12.83 38.13 8.23
C ALA A 473 -11.44 37.76 8.81
N VAL A 474 -11.12 36.47 8.89
CA VAL A 474 -9.83 35.97 9.42
C VAL A 474 -8.69 36.56 8.62
N GLU A 475 -7.78 37.29 9.27
CA GLU A 475 -6.61 37.88 8.62
C GLU A 475 -5.71 36.79 8.03
N CYS A 476 -5.25 36.99 6.80
CA CYS A 476 -4.20 36.17 6.23
C CYS A 476 -2.89 36.59 6.89
N SER A 477 -2.06 35.62 7.26
CA SER A 477 -0.67 35.89 7.61
C SER A 477 0.24 35.29 6.55
N THR A 478 1.41 35.90 6.39
CA THR A 478 2.46 35.43 5.47
C THR A 478 2.88 33.98 5.72
N TRP A 479 2.73 33.51 6.96
CA TRP A 479 2.99 32.12 7.33
C TRP A 479 2.07 31.12 6.60
N ILE A 480 0.86 31.52 6.23
CA ILE A 480 -0.15 30.64 5.62
C ILE A 480 0.20 30.35 4.17
N ILE A 481 0.63 31.37 3.41
CA ILE A 481 1.11 31.16 2.04
C ILE A 481 2.40 30.34 2.03
N ASP A 482 3.29 30.57 3.00
CA ASP A 482 4.51 29.78 3.18
C ASP A 482 4.21 28.30 3.44
N THR A 483 3.23 28.03 4.31
CA THR A 483 2.82 26.66 4.67
C THR A 483 2.11 25.97 3.51
N ALA A 484 1.20 26.68 2.83
CA ALA A 484 0.52 26.15 1.63
C ALA A 484 1.53 25.82 0.51
N ALA A 485 2.55 26.66 0.32
CA ALA A 485 3.62 26.40 -0.63
C ALA A 485 4.52 25.23 -0.21
N THR A 486 4.85 25.15 1.09
CA THR A 486 5.63 24.04 1.68
C THR A 486 4.92 22.69 1.52
N ASN A 487 3.59 22.65 1.52
CA ASN A 487 2.81 21.43 1.35
C ASN A 487 2.29 21.20 -0.08
N GLY A 488 2.65 22.08 -1.03
CA GLY A 488 2.38 21.87 -2.45
C GLY A 488 0.98 22.27 -2.93
N HIS A 489 0.23 23.03 -2.15
CA HIS A 489 -1.16 23.40 -2.46
C HIS A 489 -1.23 24.59 -3.42
N LEU A 490 -0.92 24.37 -4.71
CA LEU A 490 -0.86 25.44 -5.72
C LEU A 490 -2.11 26.32 -5.78
N GLU A 491 -3.31 25.72 -5.84
CA GLU A 491 -4.57 26.49 -5.93
C GLU A 491 -4.80 27.35 -4.67
N MET A 492 -4.36 26.86 -3.50
CA MET A 492 -4.39 27.62 -2.26
C MET A 492 -3.42 28.80 -2.31
N VAL A 493 -2.19 28.57 -2.76
CA VAL A 493 -1.16 29.62 -2.91
C VAL A 493 -1.63 30.70 -3.87
N GLN A 494 -2.18 30.32 -5.02
CA GLN A 494 -2.78 31.24 -6.00
C GLN A 494 -3.87 32.10 -5.38
N TRP A 495 -4.82 31.45 -4.70
CA TRP A 495 -5.94 32.16 -4.10
C TRP A 495 -5.52 33.08 -2.96
N LEU A 496 -4.60 32.65 -2.09
CA LEU A 496 -4.06 33.48 -1.00
C LEU A 496 -3.31 34.70 -1.55
N TYR A 497 -2.51 34.53 -2.60
CA TYR A 497 -1.79 35.62 -3.25
C TYR A 497 -2.74 36.66 -3.85
N GLU A 498 -3.78 36.22 -4.57
CA GLU A 498 -4.78 37.11 -5.16
C GLU A 498 -5.67 37.80 -4.11
N SER A 499 -5.91 37.14 -2.97
CA SER A 499 -6.93 37.59 -1.99
C SER A 499 -6.37 38.33 -0.78
N CYS A 500 -5.06 38.26 -0.52
CA CYS A 500 -4.47 38.78 0.71
C CYS A 500 -3.52 40.00 0.51
N ASP A 501 -3.31 40.49 -0.72
CA ASP A 501 -2.36 41.58 -1.05
C ASP A 501 -0.91 41.34 -0.52
N GLU A 502 -0.59 40.10 -0.15
CA GLU A 502 0.70 39.74 0.42
C GLU A 502 1.66 39.27 -0.68
N GLN A 503 2.85 39.85 -0.70
CA GLN A 503 3.93 39.40 -1.58
C GLN A 503 4.44 38.06 -1.07
N CYS A 504 4.49 37.05 -1.95
CA CYS A 504 5.13 35.77 -1.66
C CYS A 504 6.54 36.02 -1.10
N LEU A 505 6.85 35.48 0.08
CA LEU A 505 8.15 35.65 0.70
C LEU A 505 9.14 34.59 0.19
N PRO A 506 10.46 34.81 0.32
CA PRO A 506 11.47 33.79 0.01
C PRO A 506 11.26 32.46 0.77
N ALA A 507 10.54 32.51 1.91
CA ALA A 507 10.19 31.36 2.72
C ALA A 507 9.25 30.37 1.99
N ALA A 508 8.18 30.84 1.33
CA ALA A 508 7.31 30.00 0.49
C ALA A 508 8.09 29.28 -0.63
N MET A 509 8.98 30.02 -1.33
CA MET A 509 9.85 29.44 -2.36
C MET A 509 10.80 28.39 -1.78
N ALA A 510 11.41 28.69 -0.62
CA ALA A 510 12.29 27.77 0.08
C ALA A 510 11.57 26.50 0.56
N GLY A 511 10.37 26.64 1.13
CA GLY A 511 9.54 25.53 1.59
C GLY A 511 9.08 24.64 0.45
N ALA A 512 8.59 25.23 -0.64
CA ALA A 512 8.22 24.49 -1.85
C ALA A 512 9.44 23.75 -2.44
N ALA A 513 10.61 24.39 -2.48
CA ALA A 513 11.85 23.79 -2.97
C ALA A 513 12.33 22.63 -2.09
N LYS A 514 12.26 22.78 -0.76
CA LYS A 514 12.61 21.73 0.21
C LYS A 514 11.78 20.46 -0.02
N ASN A 515 10.48 20.60 -0.27
CA ASN A 515 9.55 19.48 -0.46
C ASN A 515 9.29 19.15 -1.95
N CYS A 516 10.07 19.72 -2.87
CA CYS A 516 10.03 19.43 -4.31
C CYS A 516 8.68 19.72 -5.00
N HIS A 517 7.95 20.75 -4.58
CA HIS A 517 6.68 21.14 -5.20
C HIS A 517 6.90 21.99 -6.47
N VAL A 518 7.22 21.32 -7.58
CA VAL A 518 7.64 21.95 -8.85
C VAL A 518 6.60 22.93 -9.40
N GLU A 519 5.31 22.59 -9.38
CA GLU A 519 4.26 23.46 -9.92
C GLU A 519 4.06 24.74 -9.11
N VAL A 520 4.20 24.66 -7.77
CA VAL A 520 4.21 25.84 -6.90
C VAL A 520 5.40 26.72 -7.25
N ILE A 521 6.59 26.14 -7.42
CA ILE A 521 7.81 26.90 -7.72
C ILE A 521 7.75 27.56 -9.09
N LYS A 522 7.26 26.85 -10.12
CA LYS A 522 7.02 27.42 -11.46
C LYS A 522 6.08 28.61 -11.38
N TRP A 523 4.99 28.48 -10.63
CA TRP A 523 4.01 29.55 -10.48
C TRP A 523 4.60 30.74 -9.70
N LEU A 524 5.21 30.48 -8.54
CA LEU A 524 5.89 31.50 -7.73
C LEU A 524 6.95 32.24 -8.54
N PHE A 525 7.73 31.53 -9.35
CA PHE A 525 8.76 32.12 -10.20
C PHE A 525 8.20 33.04 -11.29
N ASN A 526 7.14 32.60 -11.97
CA ASN A 526 6.57 33.35 -13.10
C ASN A 526 5.76 34.57 -12.64
N PHE A 527 5.11 34.50 -11.47
CA PHE A 527 4.16 35.51 -11.00
C PHE A 527 4.69 36.37 -9.85
N CYS A 528 5.55 35.84 -8.98
CA CYS A 528 6.19 36.60 -7.93
C CYS A 528 7.61 36.93 -8.42
N ALA A 529 8.02 38.20 -8.45
CA ALA A 529 9.35 38.60 -8.93
C ALA A 529 10.54 38.10 -8.06
N LEU A 530 10.34 37.08 -7.24
CA LEU A 530 11.33 36.47 -6.37
C LEU A 530 12.29 35.60 -7.16
N LYS A 531 13.56 36.02 -7.13
CA LYS A 531 14.68 35.26 -7.67
C LYS A 531 15.47 34.67 -6.51
N CYS A 532 15.22 33.39 -6.19
CA CYS A 532 16.05 32.61 -5.27
C CYS A 532 16.71 31.40 -5.97
N PRO A 533 17.42 31.60 -7.11
CA PRO A 533 17.92 30.50 -7.94
C PRO A 533 18.81 29.53 -7.17
N THR A 534 19.72 30.05 -6.35
CA THR A 534 20.72 29.27 -5.64
C THR A 534 20.09 28.23 -4.71
N TYR A 535 19.08 28.62 -3.94
CA TYR A 535 18.46 27.72 -2.96
C TYR A 535 17.58 26.66 -3.62
N VAL A 536 16.82 27.05 -4.66
CA VAL A 536 16.02 26.10 -5.45
C VAL A 536 16.92 25.10 -6.18
N MET A 537 18.06 25.57 -6.72
CA MET A 537 19.06 24.74 -7.38
C MET A 537 19.71 23.74 -6.43
N MET A 538 20.13 24.17 -5.24
CA MET A 538 20.73 23.28 -4.24
C MET A 538 19.78 22.15 -3.84
N ASN A 539 18.50 22.46 -3.62
CA ASN A 539 17.50 21.42 -3.28
C ASN A 539 17.20 20.51 -4.47
N ALA A 540 17.08 21.05 -5.68
CA ALA A 540 16.88 20.26 -6.90
C ALA A 540 18.02 19.26 -7.13
N VAL A 541 19.26 19.68 -6.88
CA VAL A 541 20.45 18.82 -6.94
C VAL A 541 20.44 17.77 -5.82
N ALA A 542 20.21 18.17 -4.58
CA ALA A 542 20.19 17.25 -3.44
C ALA A 542 19.09 16.17 -3.58
N THR A 543 17.98 16.52 -4.21
CA THR A 543 16.82 15.61 -4.37
C THR A 543 16.80 14.86 -5.70
N GLY A 544 17.71 15.16 -6.64
CA GLY A 544 17.70 14.57 -7.99
C GLY A 544 16.53 15.00 -8.87
N ASN A 545 15.94 16.17 -8.63
CA ASN A 545 14.75 16.64 -9.35
C ASN A 545 15.10 17.27 -10.70
N PHE A 546 15.24 16.43 -11.75
CA PHE A 546 15.60 16.88 -13.10
C PHE A 546 14.59 17.82 -13.74
N GLU A 547 13.30 17.68 -13.45
CA GLU A 547 12.28 18.60 -13.96
C GLU A 547 12.54 20.03 -13.46
N MET A 548 12.91 20.15 -12.19
CA MET A 548 13.33 21.43 -11.62
C MET A 548 14.64 21.94 -12.22
N LEU A 549 15.63 21.07 -12.41
CA LEU A 549 16.92 21.45 -13.01
C LEU A 549 16.73 21.98 -14.45
N GLU A 550 15.88 21.33 -15.25
CA GLU A 550 15.54 21.80 -16.59
C GLU A 550 14.75 23.12 -16.56
N PHE A 551 13.80 23.26 -15.64
CA PHE A 551 13.08 24.52 -15.46
C PHE A 551 14.04 25.67 -15.09
N LEU A 552 14.91 25.47 -14.10
CA LEU A 552 15.91 26.47 -13.70
C LEU A 552 16.84 26.83 -14.86
N LYS A 553 17.31 25.85 -15.63
CA LYS A 553 18.15 26.09 -16.81
C LYS A 553 17.46 26.95 -17.86
N ASN A 554 16.21 26.63 -18.16
CA ASN A 554 15.48 27.28 -19.25
C ASN A 554 14.90 28.65 -18.86
N SER A 555 14.59 28.82 -17.57
CA SER A 555 13.89 30.00 -17.06
C SER A 555 14.79 30.97 -16.28
N MET A 556 15.97 30.54 -15.82
CA MET A 556 16.93 31.36 -15.08
C MET A 556 18.33 31.31 -15.72
N GLN A 557 18.89 32.47 -16.02
CA GLN A 557 20.36 32.58 -16.16
C GLN A 557 20.96 32.41 -14.76
N LEU A 558 21.32 31.17 -14.40
CA LEU A 558 22.04 30.88 -13.16
C LEU A 558 23.42 31.55 -13.20
N ASP A 559 23.79 32.23 -12.12
CA ASP A 559 25.13 32.76 -11.97
C ASP A 559 26.13 31.65 -11.61
N CYS A 560 27.41 31.85 -11.93
CA CYS A 560 28.45 30.84 -11.65
C CYS A 560 28.46 30.43 -10.17
N ARG A 561 28.19 31.37 -9.25
CA ARG A 561 28.14 31.10 -7.81
C ARG A 561 27.05 30.09 -7.43
N SER A 562 25.87 30.18 -8.03
CA SER A 562 24.78 29.22 -7.78
C SER A 562 25.15 27.82 -8.28
N VAL A 563 25.77 27.74 -9.46
CA VAL A 563 26.23 26.49 -10.05
C VAL A 563 27.32 25.86 -9.19
N THR A 564 28.35 26.60 -8.80
CA THR A 564 29.45 26.10 -7.94
C THR A 564 28.93 25.60 -6.59
N THR A 565 27.99 26.33 -5.97
CA THR A 565 27.38 25.90 -4.69
C THR A 565 26.58 24.62 -4.86
N ALA A 566 25.83 24.50 -5.96
CA ALA A 566 25.09 23.28 -6.29
C ALA A 566 26.03 22.10 -6.61
N GLY A 567 27.16 22.34 -7.29
CA GLY A 567 28.21 21.35 -7.52
C GLY A 567 28.81 20.81 -6.24
N ILE A 568 29.06 21.68 -5.24
CA ILE A 568 29.52 21.25 -3.90
C ILE A 568 28.50 20.29 -3.26
N VAL A 569 27.20 20.62 -3.32
CA VAL A 569 26.12 19.76 -2.78
C VAL A 569 26.06 18.42 -3.53
N ALA A 570 26.14 18.43 -4.86
CA ALA A 570 26.16 17.22 -5.69
C ALA A 570 27.35 16.30 -5.36
N VAL A 571 28.49 16.84 -4.94
CA VAL A 571 29.68 16.07 -4.57
C VAL A 571 29.57 15.54 -3.13
N MET A 572 28.88 16.27 -2.23
CA MET A 572 28.66 15.83 -0.84
C MET A 572 27.65 14.68 -0.74
N ASP A 573 26.69 14.60 -1.66
CA ASP A 573 25.73 13.50 -1.78
C ASP A 573 25.64 13.04 -3.26
N PRO A 574 26.56 12.17 -3.72
CA PRO A 574 26.80 11.92 -5.14
C PRO A 574 25.67 11.14 -5.82
N GLN A 575 24.92 11.86 -6.64
CA GLN A 575 24.01 11.29 -7.64
C GLN A 575 24.66 11.41 -9.03
N GLU A 576 25.11 10.30 -9.62
CA GLU A 576 25.86 10.28 -10.89
C GLU A 576 25.14 11.02 -12.02
N GLU A 577 23.82 10.85 -12.12
CA GLU A 577 22.99 11.49 -13.14
C GLU A 577 22.92 13.02 -12.97
N VAL A 578 22.92 13.52 -11.72
CA VAL A 578 22.89 14.95 -11.41
C VAL A 578 24.25 15.59 -11.68
N ILE A 579 25.34 14.91 -11.33
CA ILE A 579 26.72 15.35 -11.61
C ILE A 579 26.94 15.42 -13.13
N GLN A 580 26.48 14.40 -13.86
CA GLN A 580 26.54 14.38 -15.32
C GLN A 580 25.75 15.55 -15.90
N TRP A 581 24.52 15.76 -15.44
CA TRP A 581 23.68 16.86 -15.89
C TRP A 581 24.34 18.23 -15.62
N LEU A 582 24.92 18.45 -14.44
CA LEU A 582 25.63 19.69 -14.11
C LEU A 582 26.83 19.93 -15.03
N THR A 583 27.63 18.89 -15.26
CA THR A 583 28.84 18.95 -16.10
C THR A 583 28.51 19.23 -17.58
N GLU A 584 27.43 18.63 -18.09
CA GLU A 584 26.99 18.84 -19.48
C GLU A 584 26.41 20.24 -19.71
N ASN A 585 25.73 20.80 -18.71
CA ASN A 585 24.98 22.06 -18.86
C ASN A 585 25.74 23.29 -18.37
N TYR A 586 26.67 23.13 -17.42
CA TYR A 586 27.46 24.22 -16.85
C TYR A 586 28.94 23.81 -16.65
N PRO A 587 29.70 23.63 -17.74
CA PRO A 587 31.07 23.11 -17.68
C PRO A 587 32.09 24.04 -17.03
N GLU A 588 31.76 25.32 -16.82
CA GLU A 588 32.64 26.33 -16.22
C GLU A 588 32.42 26.54 -14.70
N GLY A 589 31.39 25.90 -14.12
CA GLY A 589 30.90 26.18 -12.76
C GLY A 589 31.37 25.23 -11.67
#